data_AF-A0A2E0X116-F1
#
_entry.id   AF-A0A2E0X116-F1
#
_cell.length_a   1.000
_cell.length_b   1.000
_cell.length_c   1.000
_cell.angle_alpha   90.00
_cell.angle_beta   90.00
_cell.angle_gamma   90.00
#
_symmetry.space_group_name_H-M   'P 1'
#
loop_
_entity.id
_entity.type
_entity.pdbx_description
1 polymer ?
#
loop_
_entity_poly.entity_id
_entity_poly.type
_entity_poly.pdbx_seq_one_letter_code
_entity_poly.pdbx_strand_id
1 'polypeptide(L)'
;MQAPPDAPVILGARGVMVNMGLATPLSRAFVIGTTVGLVAYGLGVPRASFNEEGEMRPLSLVSHSEDATRTHFLVVPITAAVAAYLFT
;
A
#
# COMPACT_ATOMS: atom_id res chain seq x y z
N MET A 1 -26.64 3.39 17.47
CA MET A 1 -27.65 3.49 16.39
C MET A 1 -28.09 2.07 16.07
N GLN A 2 -29.37 1.75 16.26
CA GLN A 2 -29.94 0.44 15.90
C GLN A 2 -30.15 0.44 14.38
N ALA A 3 -29.59 -0.56 13.68
CA ALA A 3 -29.85 -0.72 12.25
C ALA A 3 -31.34 -1.05 12.02
N PRO A 4 -31.96 -0.57 10.93
CA PRO A 4 -33.33 -0.90 10.61
C PRO A 4 -33.52 -2.42 10.47
N PRO A 5 -34.71 -2.96 10.82
CA PRO A 5 -34.96 -4.40 10.94
C PRO A 5 -34.72 -5.20 9.65
N ASP A 6 -34.68 -4.52 8.50
CA ASP A 6 -34.51 -5.13 7.16
C ASP A 6 -33.15 -4.80 6.51
N ALA A 7 -32.18 -4.29 7.29
CA ALA A 7 -30.84 -4.04 6.75
C ALA A 7 -30.20 -5.38 6.35
N PRO A 8 -29.67 -5.54 5.12
CA PRO A 8 -29.02 -6.77 4.70
C PRO A 8 -27.83 -7.06 5.62
N VAL A 9 -27.95 -8.10 6.44
CA VAL A 9 -26.87 -8.53 7.34
C VAL A 9 -25.80 -9.20 6.49
N ILE A 10 -24.70 -8.50 6.24
CA ILE A 10 -23.54 -9.06 5.58
C ILE A 10 -22.84 -9.98 6.58
N LEU A 11 -22.98 -11.29 6.40
CA LEU A 11 -22.41 -12.31 7.29
C LEU A 11 -20.98 -12.72 6.87
N GLY A 12 -20.25 -13.33 7.80
CA GLY A 12 -18.92 -13.90 7.57
C GLY A 12 -17.81 -12.87 7.39
N ALA A 13 -16.72 -13.25 6.72
CA ALA A 13 -15.54 -12.41 6.54
C ALA A 13 -15.85 -11.05 5.89
N ARG A 14 -16.86 -11.00 5.01
CA ARG A 14 -17.31 -9.76 4.38
C ARG A 14 -17.93 -8.79 5.38
N GLY A 15 -18.69 -9.28 6.35
CA GLY A 15 -19.26 -8.46 7.43
C GLY A 15 -18.18 -7.85 8.33
N VAL A 16 -17.15 -8.65 8.65
CA VAL A 16 -15.99 -8.16 9.41
C VAL A 16 -15.26 -7.05 8.66
N MET A 17 -15.01 -7.22 7.36
CA MET A 17 -14.39 -6.18 6.54
C MET A 17 -15.20 -4.88 6.51
N VAL A 18 -16.53 -4.96 6.39
CA VAL A 18 -17.39 -3.76 6.44
C VAL A 18 -17.30 -3.06 7.79
N ASN A 19 -17.33 -3.81 8.90
CA ASN A 19 -17.20 -3.24 10.24
C ASN A 19 -15.82 -2.60 10.49
N MET A 20 -14.77 -3.09 9.84
CA MET A 20 -13.42 -2.52 9.91
C MET A 20 -13.20 -1.34 8.93
N GLY A 21 -14.23 -0.89 8.22
CA GLY A 21 -14.09 0.18 7.22
C GLY A 21 -13.39 -0.24 5.92
N LEU A 22 -13.19 -1.54 5.72
CA LEU A 22 -12.57 -2.16 4.55
C LEU A 22 -13.63 -2.61 3.53
N ALA A 23 -14.79 -1.94 3.50
CA ALA A 23 -15.91 -2.32 2.66
C ALA A 23 -15.59 -2.18 1.16
N THR A 24 -14.78 -1.19 0.80
CA THR A 24 -14.45 -0.87 -0.60
C THR A 24 -13.07 -1.40 -1.00
N PRO A 25 -12.88 -1.79 -2.28
CA PRO A 25 -11.56 -2.17 -2.81
C PRO A 25 -10.50 -1.08 -2.60
N LEU A 26 -10.89 0.19 -2.72
CA LEU A 26 -9.99 1.32 -2.50
C LEU A 26 -9.50 1.42 -1.04
N SER A 27 -10.41 1.24 -0.07
CA SER A 27 -10.05 1.22 1.35
C SER A 27 -9.06 0.09 1.66
N ARG A 28 -9.27 -1.10 1.08
CA ARG A 28 -8.37 -2.25 1.23
C ARG A 28 -7.01 -2.01 0.59
N ALA A 29 -7.00 -1.48 -0.64
CA ALA A 29 -5.78 -1.13 -1.35
C ALA A 29 -4.94 -0.11 -0.59
N PHE A 30 -5.56 0.92 -0.02
CA PHE A 30 -4.88 1.91 0.82
C PHE A 30 -4.25 1.25 2.05
N VAL A 31 -5.05 0.51 2.84
CA VAL A 31 -4.55 -0.13 4.07
C VAL A 31 -3.42 -1.12 3.78
N ILE A 32 -3.56 -1.96 2.76
CA ILE A 32 -2.52 -2.92 2.37
C ILE A 32 -1.28 -2.19 1.88
N GLY A 33 -1.42 -1.18 1.01
CA GLY A 33 -0.31 -0.37 0.51
C GLY A 33 0.47 0.32 1.63
N THR A 34 -0.22 0.98 2.55
CA THR A 34 0.41 1.64 3.70
C THR A 34 1.10 0.63 4.63
N THR A 35 0.46 -0.51 4.90
CA THR A 35 1.03 -1.56 5.75
C THR A 35 2.31 -2.13 5.15
N VAL A 36 2.28 -2.48 3.86
CA VAL A 36 3.47 -2.98 3.14
C VAL A 36 4.56 -1.91 3.10
N GLY A 37 4.21 -0.64 2.90
CA GLY A 37 5.15 0.47 2.95
C GLY A 37 5.84 0.60 4.30
N LEU A 38 5.10 0.52 5.41
CA LEU A 38 5.64 0.57 6.76
C LEU A 38 6.55 -0.63 7.06
N VAL A 39 6.16 -1.83 6.65
CA VAL A 39 6.98 -3.04 6.81
C VAL A 39 8.26 -2.93 5.99
N ALA A 40 8.17 -2.52 4.72
CA ALA A 40 9.32 -2.32 3.86
C ALA A 40 10.29 -1.29 4.48
N TYR A 41 9.75 -0.19 5.00
CA TYR A 41 10.53 0.83 5.72
C TYR A 41 11.24 0.25 6.95
N GLY A 42 10.53 -0.48 7.80
CA GLY A 42 11.10 -1.11 9.00
C GLY A 42 12.20 -2.14 8.69
N LEU A 43 12.11 -2.82 7.55
CA LEU A 43 13.12 -3.78 7.07
C LEU A 43 14.32 -3.11 6.37
N GLY A 44 14.31 -1.78 6.22
CA GLY A 44 15.40 -1.05 5.57
C GLY A 44 15.47 -1.23 4.05
N VAL A 45 14.43 -1.81 3.42
CA VAL A 45 14.29 -1.89 1.96
C VAL A 45 14.47 -0.52 1.27
N PRO A 46 13.95 0.60 1.82
CA PRO A 46 14.13 1.90 1.18
C PRO A 46 15.58 2.36 1.14
N ARG A 47 16.50 1.85 1.97
CA ARG A 47 17.91 2.29 1.97
C ARG A 47 18.59 2.15 0.60
N ALA A 48 18.13 1.23 -0.25
CA ALA A 48 18.64 1.10 -1.62
C ALA A 48 18.19 2.25 -2.55
N SER A 49 17.12 2.95 -2.18
CA SER A 49 16.52 4.07 -2.92
C SER A 49 16.88 5.44 -2.35
N PHE A 50 17.62 5.52 -1.24
CA PHE A 50 18.08 6.78 -0.65
C PHE A 50 19.62 6.81 -0.64
N ASN A 51 20.21 8.00 -0.74
CA ASN A 51 21.65 8.20 -0.54
C ASN A 51 21.99 8.32 0.96
N GLU A 52 23.26 8.55 1.28
CA GLU A 52 23.74 8.66 2.67
C GLU A 52 23.21 9.92 3.36
N GLU A 53 22.86 10.94 2.58
CA GLU A 53 22.25 12.19 3.01
C GLU A 53 20.73 12.05 3.27
N GLY A 54 20.13 10.89 2.95
CA GLY A 54 18.70 10.62 3.11
C GLY A 54 17.82 11.20 2.01
N GLU A 55 18.42 11.71 0.92
CA GLU A 55 17.72 12.14 -0.28
C GLU A 55 17.39 10.94 -1.19
N MET A 56 16.31 11.07 -1.95
CA MET A 56 15.87 10.00 -2.84
C MET A 56 16.76 9.95 -4.07
N ARG A 57 17.34 8.78 -4.32
CA ARG A 57 18.11 8.54 -5.54
C ARG A 57 17.20 8.69 -6.75
N PRO A 58 17.63 9.44 -7.78
CA PRO A 58 16.81 9.63 -8.96
C PRO A 58 16.65 8.32 -9.72
N LEU A 59 15.54 8.17 -10.44
CA LEU A 59 15.31 7.00 -11.28
C LEU A 59 16.23 7.03 -12.50
N SER A 60 16.91 5.92 -12.77
CA SER A 60 17.82 5.78 -13.92
C SER A 60 17.13 5.90 -15.29
N LEU A 61 15.80 5.81 -15.33
CA LEU A 61 15.01 5.98 -16.55
C LEU A 61 14.81 7.45 -16.95
N VAL A 62 14.97 8.38 -16.00
CA VAL A 62 14.70 9.82 -16.18
C VAL A 62 15.89 10.69 -15.76
N SER A 63 16.97 10.10 -15.25
CA SER A 63 18.18 10.81 -14.84
C SER A 63 19.42 10.08 -15.34
N HIS A 64 20.40 10.86 -15.83
CA HIS A 64 21.74 10.40 -16.20
C HIS A 64 22.74 10.50 -15.04
N SER A 65 22.27 10.71 -13.82
CA SER A 65 23.13 10.74 -12.63
C SER A 65 23.79 9.38 -12.41
N GLU A 66 25.06 9.37 -12.02
CA GLU A 66 25.79 8.15 -11.63
C GLU A 66 25.19 7.50 -10.38
N ASP A 67 24.51 8.29 -9.54
CA ASP A 67 23.83 7.82 -8.32
C ASP A 67 22.36 7.40 -8.58
N ALA A 68 21.97 7.24 -9.84
CA ALA A 68 20.61 6.86 -10.19
C ALA A 68 20.31 5.40 -9.87
N THR A 69 19.14 5.15 -9.26
CA THR A 69 18.68 3.81 -8.90
C THR A 69 17.68 3.26 -9.92
N ARG A 70 17.66 1.94 -10.09
CA ARG A 70 16.65 1.23 -10.90
C ARG A 70 15.37 0.92 -10.12
N THR A 71 15.41 1.04 -8.80
CA THR A 71 14.32 0.63 -7.91
C THR A 71 13.76 1.82 -7.14
N HIS A 72 12.49 2.15 -7.39
CA HIS A 72 11.77 3.14 -6.59
C HIS A 72 11.23 2.49 -5.31
N PHE A 73 11.37 3.17 -4.18
CA PHE A 73 10.87 2.65 -2.89
C PHE A 73 9.35 2.38 -2.91
N LEU A 74 8.60 3.08 -3.77
CA LEU A 74 7.14 2.95 -3.89
C LEU A 74 6.71 1.74 -4.72
N VAL A 75 7.61 1.09 -5.47
CA VAL A 75 7.20 -0.02 -6.34
C VAL A 75 6.52 -1.12 -5.52
N VAL A 76 7.15 -1.57 -4.44
CA VAL A 76 6.63 -2.65 -3.60
C VAL A 76 5.26 -2.31 -2.98
N PRO A 77 5.08 -1.18 -2.26
CA PRO A 77 3.77 -0.84 -1.68
C PRO A 77 2.70 -0.57 -2.74
N ILE A 78 3.05 0.03 -3.89
CA ILE A 78 2.09 0.25 -4.99
C ILE A 78 1.67 -1.08 -5.62
N THR A 79 2.60 -2.00 -5.88
CA THR A 79 2.25 -3.32 -6.44
C THR A 79 1.32 -4.08 -5.51
N ALA A 80 1.57 -4.03 -4.20
CA ALA A 80 0.68 -4.65 -3.20
C ALA A 80 -0.71 -3.96 -3.16
N ALA A 81 -0.76 -2.63 -3.21
CA ALA A 81 -2.01 -1.87 -3.25
C ALA A 81 -2.83 -2.16 -4.51
N VAL A 82 -2.20 -2.23 -5.68
CA VAL A 82 -2.86 -2.58 -6.96
C VAL A 82 -3.37 -4.01 -6.93
N ALA A 83 -2.57 -4.96 -6.45
CA ALA A 83 -3.03 -6.34 -6.29
C ALA A 83 -4.24 -6.42 -5.35
N ALA A 84 -4.20 -5.73 -4.21
CA ALA A 84 -5.32 -5.64 -3.29
C ALA A 84 -6.56 -5.03 -3.96
N TYR A 85 -6.40 -3.94 -4.72
CA TYR A 85 -7.51 -3.31 -5.43
C TYR A 85 -8.18 -4.25 -6.44
N LEU A 86 -7.38 -5.00 -7.21
CA LEU A 86 -7.88 -5.85 -8.30
C LEU A 86 -8.49 -7.16 -7.79
N PHE A 87 -8.04 -7.66 -6.64
CA PHE A 87 -8.39 -9.01 -6.17
C PHE A 87 -9.16 -9.04 -4.83
N THR A 88 -9.57 -7.89 -4.27
CA THR A 88 -10.36 -7.82 -3.02
C THR A 88 -11.62 -6.99 -3.11
#